data_AF-A0A821LCH4-F1
#
_entry.id   AF-A0A821LCH4-F1
#
_cell.length_a   1.000
_cell.length_b   1.000
_cell.length_c   1.000
_cell.angle_alpha   90.00
_cell.angle_beta   90.00
_cell.angle_gamma   90.00
#
_symmetry.space_group_name_H-M   'P 1'
#
loop_
_entity.id
_entity.type
_entity.pdbx_description
1 polymer ?
#
loop_
_entity_poly.entity_id
_entity_poly.type
_entity_poly.pdbx_seq_one_letter_code
_entity_poly.pdbx_strand_id
1 'polypeptide(L)'
;MAARTSTIIYAYQGILRTQQTIQQFQTVPPQANQPSPLLQYFSILLESSKLNKEESIELCRPVVMQGKKQLLEKWLKEDKLECSEQLGDLVKSVDPTLALSVYLRANIPMKVIQCFAETGQYQKIVLYAKKVNYQPDYIYHLRDIMRINPEQGTQFAQLLVQDSEPLADLTQVVDVFLEQNLVQQCTAFLLDALKNNREDQGHLQTRLLEMNLMQAPHVKVADAILSNNMFTHYDRPYIAQLCEKAGLLQRALEHYTDLYDIKRIVVHTHLLNPEWLVDYFGRLSVDDCIECLKAMLQANIHQNLQIVIQITTKYHDQFETKQFTELSKLLESYKVVSCNP
;
A
#
# COMPACT_ATOMS: atom_id res chain seq x y z
N MET A 1 -12.49 -60.43 -19.42
CA MET A 1 -12.90 -59.53 -18.31
C MET A 1 -13.35 -58.18 -18.81
N ALA A 2 -12.61 -57.49 -19.69
CA ALA A 2 -12.98 -56.18 -20.27
C ALA A 2 -14.42 -56.08 -20.77
N ALA A 3 -14.93 -57.08 -21.49
CA ALA A 3 -16.31 -57.10 -21.98
C ALA A 3 -17.36 -57.16 -20.84
N ARG A 4 -17.05 -57.80 -19.70
CA ARG A 4 -17.96 -57.85 -18.55
C ARG A 4 -17.95 -56.54 -17.76
N THR A 5 -16.80 -55.85 -17.69
CA THR A 5 -16.69 -54.53 -17.05
C THR A 5 -17.50 -53.49 -17.83
N SER A 6 -17.41 -53.49 -19.16
CA SER A 6 -18.21 -52.59 -20.01
C SER A 6 -19.71 -52.82 -19.81
N THR A 7 -20.20 -54.07 -19.84
CA THR A 7 -21.64 -54.35 -19.70
C THR A 7 -22.22 -53.94 -18.35
N ILE A 8 -21.45 -54.06 -17.25
CA ILE A 8 -21.91 -53.66 -15.91
C ILE A 8 -21.97 -52.13 -15.76
N ILE A 9 -21.01 -51.41 -16.33
CA ILE A 9 -20.97 -49.93 -16.30
C ILE A 9 -22.13 -49.34 -17.10
N TYR A 10 -22.47 -49.93 -18.26
CA TYR A 10 -23.58 -49.47 -19.10
C TYR A 10 -24.97 -49.82 -18.55
N ALA A 11 -25.11 -50.95 -17.83
CA ALA A 11 -26.41 -51.43 -17.37
C ALA A 11 -26.97 -50.72 -16.12
N TYR A 12 -26.11 -50.10 -15.31
CA TYR A 12 -26.49 -49.49 -14.01
C TYR A 12 -26.11 -48.02 -13.93
N GLN A 13 -26.55 -47.21 -14.91
CA GLN A 13 -26.31 -45.76 -15.03
C GLN A 13 -26.16 -45.08 -13.65
N GLY A 14 -24.92 -44.81 -13.24
CA GLY A 14 -24.58 -44.10 -12.00
C GLY A 14 -24.61 -44.89 -10.69
N ILE A 15 -25.32 -46.02 -10.59
CA ILE A 15 -25.52 -46.76 -9.31
C ILE A 15 -24.20 -47.39 -8.81
N LEU A 16 -23.37 -47.88 -9.73
CA LEU A 16 -22.09 -48.52 -9.41
C LEU A 16 -20.89 -47.56 -9.48
N ARG A 17 -21.11 -46.25 -9.67
CA ARG A 17 -20.05 -45.22 -9.66
C ARG A 17 -19.85 -44.70 -8.25
N THR A 18 -19.49 -45.60 -7.34
CA THR A 18 -19.31 -45.29 -5.92
C THR A 18 -17.88 -45.56 -5.47
N GLN A 19 -17.49 -44.95 -4.35
CA GLN A 19 -16.17 -45.18 -3.74
C GLN A 19 -15.93 -46.66 -3.41
N GLN A 20 -16.97 -47.41 -3.04
CA GLN A 20 -16.88 -48.85 -2.77
C GLN A 20 -16.46 -49.64 -4.01
N THR A 21 -17.00 -49.30 -5.18
CA THR A 21 -16.63 -49.95 -6.44
C THR A 21 -15.18 -49.66 -6.81
N ILE A 22 -14.70 -48.44 -6.60
CA ILE A 22 -13.30 -48.06 -6.82
C ILE A 22 -12.38 -48.87 -5.89
N GLN A 23 -12.71 -48.98 -4.60
CA GLN A 23 -11.94 -49.76 -3.63
C GLN A 23 -11.87 -51.24 -4.01
N GLN A 24 -12.96 -51.83 -4.50
CA GLN A 24 -12.94 -53.20 -4.99
C GLN A 24 -11.92 -53.37 -6.12
N PHE A 25 -11.88 -52.46 -7.10
CA PHE A 25 -10.87 -52.52 -8.17
C PHE A 25 -9.44 -52.24 -7.69
N GLN A 26 -9.23 -51.47 -6.63
CA GLN A 26 -7.91 -51.25 -6.02
C GLN A 26 -7.36 -52.50 -5.33
N THR A 27 -8.22 -53.32 -4.71
CA THR A 27 -7.79 -54.54 -4.01
C THR A 27 -7.35 -55.66 -4.96
N VAL A 28 -7.70 -55.59 -6.24
CA VAL A 28 -7.34 -56.62 -7.23
C VAL A 28 -5.90 -56.39 -7.70
N PRO A 29 -4.96 -57.32 -7.45
CA PRO A 29 -3.59 -57.17 -7.87
C PRO A 29 -3.49 -57.17 -9.41
N PRO A 30 -2.61 -56.34 -10.00
CA PRO A 30 -2.39 -56.33 -11.45
C PRO A 30 -1.82 -57.66 -11.92
N GLN A 31 -2.38 -58.22 -12.99
CA GLN A 31 -1.83 -59.42 -13.64
C GLN A 31 -0.62 -59.05 -14.51
N ALA A 32 0.39 -59.92 -14.58
CA ALA A 32 1.57 -59.71 -15.40
C ALA A 32 1.20 -59.44 -16.86
N ASN A 33 1.79 -58.41 -17.47
CA ASN A 33 1.52 -57.91 -18.83
C ASN A 33 0.11 -57.35 -19.11
N GLN A 34 -0.74 -57.12 -18.10
CA GLN A 34 -2.01 -56.41 -18.29
C GLN A 34 -2.05 -55.08 -17.52
N PRO A 35 -2.73 -54.05 -18.05
CA PRO A 35 -2.98 -52.83 -17.29
C PRO A 35 -3.78 -53.15 -16.02
N SER A 36 -3.55 -52.39 -14.95
CA SER A 36 -4.30 -52.55 -13.70
C SER A 36 -5.81 -52.50 -13.97
N PRO A 37 -6.62 -53.39 -13.35
CA PRO A 37 -8.08 -53.38 -13.48
C PRO A 37 -8.69 -52.00 -13.21
N LEU A 38 -8.10 -51.24 -12.29
CA LEU A 38 -8.51 -49.87 -11.97
C LEU A 38 -8.28 -48.91 -13.13
N LEU A 39 -7.14 -48.99 -13.83
CA LEU A 39 -6.87 -48.16 -15.00
C LEU A 39 -7.79 -48.51 -16.16
N GLN A 40 -8.13 -49.79 -16.32
CA GLN A 40 -9.06 -50.22 -17.36
C GLN A 40 -10.49 -49.74 -17.08
N TYR A 41 -10.92 -49.75 -15.81
CA TYR A 41 -12.17 -49.12 -15.36
C TYR A 41 -12.23 -47.64 -15.75
N PHE A 42 -11.20 -46.86 -15.38
CA PHE A 42 -11.16 -45.43 -15.74
C PHE A 42 -11.06 -45.17 -17.24
N SER A 43 -10.34 -46.00 -18.00
CA SER A 43 -10.22 -45.85 -19.46
C SER A 43 -11.59 -45.96 -20.15
N ILE A 44 -12.39 -46.96 -19.75
CA ILE A 44 -13.76 -47.14 -20.27
C ILE A 44 -14.65 -45.97 -19.87
N LEU A 45 -14.52 -45.47 -18.63
CA LEU A 45 -15.29 -44.32 -18.17
C LEU A 45 -14.94 -43.04 -18.92
N LEU A 46 -13.65 -42.76 -19.15
CA LEU A 46 -13.19 -41.57 -19.88
C LEU A 46 -13.71 -41.54 -21.34
N GLU A 47 -13.89 -42.69 -21.96
CA GLU A 47 -14.48 -42.80 -23.30
C GLU A 47 -16.00 -42.54 -23.29
N SER A 48 -16.69 -42.93 -22.22
CA SER A 48 -18.16 -42.95 -22.16
C SER A 48 -18.81 -41.76 -21.46
N SER A 49 -18.15 -41.15 -20.46
CA SER A 49 -18.74 -40.08 -19.66
C SER A 49 -17.69 -39.22 -18.93
N LYS A 50 -18.15 -38.13 -18.31
CA LYS A 50 -17.34 -37.32 -17.39
C LYS A 50 -17.18 -38.07 -16.06
N LEU A 51 -15.97 -38.09 -15.51
CA LEU A 51 -15.68 -38.65 -14.18
C LEU A 51 -16.29 -37.79 -13.08
N ASN A 52 -16.77 -38.42 -12.01
CA ASN A 52 -17.24 -37.70 -10.82
C ASN A 52 -16.05 -37.25 -9.95
N LYS A 53 -16.31 -36.50 -8.87
CA LYS A 53 -15.27 -35.98 -7.96
C LYS A 53 -14.30 -37.06 -7.46
N GLU A 54 -14.82 -38.15 -6.91
CA GLU A 54 -14.02 -39.24 -6.31
C GLU A 54 -13.19 -39.98 -7.36
N GLU A 55 -13.82 -40.32 -8.49
CA GLU A 55 -13.16 -40.96 -9.62
C GLU A 55 -12.04 -40.09 -10.21
N SER A 56 -12.26 -38.78 -10.29
CA SER A 56 -11.26 -37.82 -10.78
C SER A 56 -10.05 -37.79 -9.86
N ILE A 57 -10.25 -37.78 -8.53
CA ILE A 57 -9.16 -37.79 -7.55
C ILE A 57 -8.36 -39.10 -7.62
N GLU A 58 -9.04 -40.24 -7.64
CA GLU A 58 -8.41 -41.56 -7.64
C GLU A 58 -7.68 -41.85 -8.96
N LEU A 59 -8.18 -41.37 -10.09
CA LEU A 59 -7.44 -41.42 -11.36
C LEU A 59 -6.21 -40.52 -11.34
N CYS A 60 -6.33 -39.30 -10.79
CA CYS A 60 -5.25 -38.31 -10.83
C CYS A 60 -4.12 -38.62 -9.86
N ARG A 61 -4.39 -39.23 -8.70
CA ARG A 61 -3.39 -39.58 -7.67
C ARG A 61 -2.16 -40.33 -8.23
N PRO A 62 -2.28 -41.47 -8.94
CA PRO A 62 -1.12 -42.15 -9.51
C PRO A 62 -0.44 -41.36 -10.64
N VAL A 63 -1.19 -40.55 -11.39
CA VAL A 63 -0.67 -39.74 -12.50
C VAL A 63 0.21 -38.60 -11.99
N VAL A 64 -0.22 -37.95 -10.90
CA VAL A 64 0.52 -36.92 -10.17
C VAL A 64 1.79 -37.52 -9.57
N MET A 65 1.71 -38.68 -8.88
CA MET A 65 2.89 -39.36 -8.32
C MET A 65 3.92 -39.77 -9.37
N GLN A 66 3.48 -40.13 -10.57
CA GLN A 66 4.36 -40.49 -11.69
C GLN A 66 4.87 -39.27 -12.48
N GLY A 67 4.48 -38.05 -12.11
CA GLY A 67 4.88 -36.82 -12.81
C GLY A 67 4.29 -36.68 -14.23
N LYS A 68 3.25 -37.43 -14.58
CA LYS A 68 2.66 -37.47 -15.93
C LYS A 68 1.65 -36.33 -16.16
N LYS A 69 2.09 -35.09 -15.95
CA LYS A 69 1.20 -33.92 -15.99
C LYS A 69 0.49 -33.67 -17.33
N GLN A 70 1.08 -34.11 -18.44
CA GLN A 70 0.48 -34.00 -19.78
C GLN A 70 -0.89 -34.71 -19.90
N LEU A 71 -1.09 -35.80 -19.15
CA LEU A 71 -2.38 -36.50 -19.13
C LEU A 71 -3.46 -35.67 -18.43
N LEU A 72 -3.11 -35.01 -17.33
CA LEU A 72 -4.01 -34.11 -16.59
C LEU A 72 -4.42 -32.92 -17.46
N GLU A 73 -3.46 -32.30 -18.16
CA GLU A 73 -3.72 -31.22 -19.11
C GLU A 73 -4.72 -31.63 -20.20
N LYS A 74 -4.52 -32.82 -20.78
CA LYS A 74 -5.43 -33.38 -21.79
C LYS A 74 -6.83 -33.56 -21.23
N TRP A 75 -6.98 -34.23 -20.09
CA TRP A 75 -8.28 -34.52 -19.50
C TRP A 75 -9.03 -33.26 -19.04
N LEU A 76 -8.32 -32.24 -18.54
CA LEU A 76 -8.90 -30.95 -18.18
C LEU A 76 -9.33 -30.13 -19.40
N LYS A 77 -8.62 -30.26 -20.53
CA LYS A 77 -8.99 -29.62 -21.79
C LYS A 77 -10.21 -30.27 -22.44
N GLU A 78 -10.33 -31.59 -22.32
CA GLU A 78 -11.46 -32.37 -22.85
C GLU A 78 -12.69 -32.40 -21.91
N ASP A 79 -12.67 -31.64 -20.80
CA ASP A 79 -13.71 -31.59 -19.76
C ASP A 79 -14.12 -32.99 -19.21
N LYS A 80 -13.16 -33.91 -19.14
CA LYS A 80 -13.38 -35.31 -18.72
C LYS A 80 -13.41 -35.50 -17.20
N LEU A 81 -12.93 -34.54 -16.44
CA LEU A 81 -12.80 -34.60 -14.98
C LEU A 81 -13.79 -33.64 -14.31
N GLU A 82 -14.44 -34.09 -13.24
CA GLU A 82 -15.13 -33.18 -12.33
C GLU A 82 -14.12 -32.54 -11.38
N CYS A 83 -13.98 -31.22 -11.46
CA CYS A 83 -13.01 -30.48 -10.67
C CYS A 83 -13.52 -30.23 -9.25
N SER A 84 -12.65 -30.43 -8.25
CA SER A 84 -12.94 -30.24 -6.83
C SER A 84 -11.75 -29.60 -6.12
N GLU A 85 -11.95 -29.17 -4.87
CA GLU A 85 -10.88 -28.60 -4.03
C GLU A 85 -9.73 -29.57 -3.86
N GLN A 86 -10.06 -30.80 -3.46
CA GLN A 86 -9.10 -31.87 -3.20
C GLN A 86 -8.28 -32.23 -4.44
N LEU A 87 -8.91 -32.21 -5.63
CA LEU A 87 -8.19 -32.43 -6.88
C LEU A 87 -7.20 -31.29 -7.15
N GLY A 88 -7.61 -30.05 -6.91
CA GLY A 88 -6.73 -28.89 -7.04
C GLY A 88 -5.54 -28.95 -6.09
N ASP A 89 -5.76 -29.32 -4.82
CA ASP A 89 -4.70 -29.44 -3.81
C ASP A 89 -3.69 -30.53 -4.18
N LEU A 90 -4.17 -31.65 -4.71
CA LEU A 90 -3.33 -32.73 -5.21
C LEU A 90 -2.45 -32.26 -6.38
N VAL A 91 -3.03 -31.56 -7.36
CA VAL A 91 -2.32 -31.08 -8.55
C VAL A 91 -1.33 -29.96 -8.22
N LYS A 92 -1.64 -29.13 -7.21
CA LYS A 92 -0.80 -28.00 -6.78
C LYS A 92 0.61 -28.43 -6.37
N SER A 93 0.76 -29.63 -5.81
CA SER A 93 2.06 -30.19 -5.42
C SER A 93 3.03 -30.40 -6.60
N VAL A 94 2.50 -30.51 -7.83
CA VAL A 94 3.27 -30.73 -9.05
C VAL A 94 3.34 -29.47 -9.90
N ASP A 95 2.21 -28.81 -10.12
CA ASP A 95 2.13 -27.63 -10.97
C ASP A 95 1.05 -26.65 -10.47
N PRO A 96 1.44 -25.49 -9.90
CA PRO A 96 0.49 -24.50 -9.40
C PRO A 96 -0.36 -23.85 -10.51
N THR A 97 0.16 -23.79 -11.74
CA THR A 97 -0.59 -23.22 -12.88
C THR A 97 -1.71 -24.14 -13.33
N LEU A 98 -1.46 -25.45 -13.30
CA LEU A 98 -2.48 -26.45 -13.60
C LEU A 98 -3.55 -26.49 -12.51
N ALA A 99 -3.14 -26.39 -11.24
CA ALA A 99 -4.04 -26.33 -10.10
C ALA A 99 -4.99 -25.13 -10.16
N LEU A 100 -4.50 -23.95 -10.56
CA LEU A 100 -5.34 -22.77 -10.82
C LEU A 100 -6.48 -23.09 -11.80
N SER A 101 -6.19 -23.83 -12.85
CA SER A 101 -7.19 -24.23 -13.85
C SER A 101 -8.23 -25.20 -13.29
N VAL A 102 -7.86 -26.04 -12.32
CA VAL A 102 -8.78 -26.93 -11.60
C VAL A 102 -9.67 -26.12 -10.66
N TYR A 103 -9.11 -25.22 -9.85
CA TYR A 103 -9.87 -24.39 -8.93
C TYR A 103 -10.87 -23.46 -9.64
N LEU A 104 -10.48 -22.90 -10.79
CA LEU A 104 -11.38 -22.09 -11.62
C LEU A 104 -12.61 -22.89 -12.09
N ARG A 105 -12.42 -24.14 -12.51
CA ARG A 105 -13.51 -25.03 -12.94
C ARG A 105 -14.32 -25.57 -11.76
N ALA A 106 -13.69 -25.76 -10.61
CA ALA A 106 -14.34 -26.18 -9.37
C ALA A 106 -15.15 -25.05 -8.70
N ASN A 107 -15.01 -23.81 -9.18
CA ASN A 107 -15.64 -22.61 -8.63
C ASN A 107 -15.34 -22.40 -7.13
N ILE A 108 -14.04 -22.41 -6.78
CA ILE A 108 -13.56 -22.21 -5.40
C ILE A 108 -12.77 -20.89 -5.32
N PRO A 109 -13.43 -19.75 -5.04
CA PRO A 109 -12.80 -18.45 -5.17
C PRO A 109 -11.57 -18.25 -4.29
N MET A 110 -11.63 -18.74 -3.04
CA MET A 110 -10.55 -18.62 -2.06
C MET A 110 -9.24 -19.23 -2.58
N LYS A 111 -9.29 -20.45 -3.12
CA LYS A 111 -8.11 -21.15 -3.65
C LYS A 111 -7.62 -20.55 -4.97
N VAL A 112 -8.53 -20.06 -5.82
CA VAL A 112 -8.17 -19.35 -7.05
C VAL A 112 -7.35 -18.09 -6.72
N ILE A 113 -7.81 -17.30 -5.76
CA ILE A 113 -7.13 -16.07 -5.34
C ILE A 113 -5.78 -16.39 -4.72
N GLN A 114 -5.71 -17.41 -3.86
CA GLN A 114 -4.44 -17.89 -3.31
C GLN A 114 -3.46 -18.30 -4.41
N CYS A 115 -3.90 -19.05 -5.43
CA CYS A 115 -3.04 -19.42 -6.56
C CYS A 115 -2.62 -18.22 -7.40
N PHE A 116 -3.48 -17.21 -7.60
CA PHE A 116 -3.07 -15.98 -8.27
C PHE A 116 -2.01 -15.22 -7.47
N ALA A 117 -2.14 -15.18 -6.14
CA ALA A 117 -1.14 -14.55 -5.28
C ALA A 117 0.21 -15.28 -5.36
N GLU A 118 0.21 -16.61 -5.22
CA GLU A 118 1.43 -17.43 -5.29
C GLU A 118 2.12 -17.39 -6.66
N THR A 119 1.36 -17.17 -7.74
CA THR A 119 1.90 -17.04 -9.11
C THR A 119 2.22 -15.59 -9.50
N GLY A 120 2.06 -14.62 -8.59
CA GLY A 120 2.36 -13.21 -8.83
C GLY A 120 1.39 -12.48 -9.77
N GLN A 121 0.21 -13.06 -10.03
CA GLN A 121 -0.78 -12.53 -10.98
C GLN A 121 -1.82 -11.63 -10.29
N TYR A 122 -1.38 -10.63 -9.52
CA TYR A 122 -2.23 -9.85 -8.63
C TYR A 122 -3.34 -9.06 -9.33
N GLN A 123 -3.09 -8.56 -10.55
CA GLN A 123 -4.12 -7.87 -11.35
C GLN A 123 -5.34 -8.78 -11.60
N LYS A 124 -5.13 -10.08 -11.77
CA LYS A 124 -6.21 -11.04 -12.00
C LYS A 124 -7.04 -11.33 -10.74
N ILE A 125 -6.50 -11.09 -9.54
CA ILE A 125 -7.24 -11.26 -8.28
C ILE A 125 -8.46 -10.34 -8.28
N VAL A 126 -8.26 -9.04 -8.53
CA VAL A 126 -9.35 -8.05 -8.54
C VAL A 126 -10.37 -8.36 -9.63
N LEU A 127 -9.90 -8.66 -10.85
CA LEU A 127 -10.77 -8.98 -11.99
C LEU A 127 -11.62 -10.22 -11.72
N TYR A 128 -11.02 -11.27 -11.16
CA TYR A 128 -11.74 -12.50 -10.84
C TYR A 128 -12.73 -12.28 -9.69
N ALA A 129 -12.31 -11.64 -8.60
CA ALA A 129 -13.15 -11.32 -7.44
C ALA A 129 -14.43 -10.58 -7.86
N LYS A 130 -14.31 -9.54 -8.70
CA LYS A 130 -15.46 -8.83 -9.27
C LYS A 130 -16.34 -9.72 -10.13
N LYS A 131 -15.75 -10.56 -10.98
CA LYS A 131 -16.50 -11.45 -11.89
C LYS A 131 -17.35 -12.47 -11.15
N VAL A 132 -16.84 -13.03 -10.04
CA VAL A 132 -17.56 -14.03 -9.24
C VAL A 132 -18.33 -13.43 -8.06
N ASN A 133 -18.32 -12.10 -7.93
CA ASN A 133 -18.90 -11.37 -6.80
C ASN A 133 -18.43 -11.89 -5.43
N TYR A 134 -17.13 -12.16 -5.32
CA TYR A 134 -16.47 -12.61 -4.10
C TYR A 134 -15.59 -11.50 -3.54
N GLN A 135 -15.70 -11.21 -2.25
CA GLN A 135 -14.86 -10.22 -1.57
C GLN A 135 -13.78 -10.93 -0.74
N PRO A 136 -12.53 -11.01 -1.22
CA PRO A 136 -11.40 -11.50 -0.43
C PRO A 136 -10.97 -10.46 0.62
N ASP A 137 -10.20 -10.92 1.61
CA ASP A 137 -9.44 -10.02 2.47
C ASP A 137 -8.25 -9.43 1.68
N TYR A 138 -8.50 -8.30 1.02
CA TYR A 138 -7.49 -7.62 0.21
C TYR A 138 -6.30 -7.14 1.05
N ILE A 139 -6.51 -6.78 2.32
CA ILE A 139 -5.44 -6.29 3.21
C ILE A 139 -4.52 -7.43 3.61
N TYR A 140 -5.06 -8.61 3.92
CA TYR A 140 -4.27 -9.82 4.14
C TYR A 140 -3.36 -10.11 2.95
N HIS A 141 -3.92 -10.11 1.74
CA HIS A 141 -3.13 -10.34 0.52
C HIS A 141 -2.11 -9.23 0.28
N LEU A 142 -2.49 -7.96 0.46
CA LEU A 142 -1.55 -6.84 0.31
C LEU A 142 -0.35 -6.99 1.24
N ARG A 143 -0.57 -7.36 2.51
CA ARG A 143 0.49 -7.56 3.50
C ARG A 143 1.44 -8.68 3.09
N ASP A 144 0.92 -9.77 2.55
CA ASP A 144 1.73 -10.89 2.05
C ASP A 144 2.58 -10.47 0.84
N ILE A 145 1.96 -9.76 -0.12
CA ILE A 145 2.65 -9.26 -1.32
C ILE A 145 3.76 -8.28 -0.94
N MET A 146 3.49 -7.35 -0.02
CA MET A 146 4.47 -6.34 0.40
C MET A 146 5.73 -6.96 1.03
N ARG A 147 5.61 -8.11 1.68
CA ARG A 147 6.76 -8.83 2.25
C ARG A 147 7.64 -9.50 1.20
N ILE A 148 7.05 -9.93 0.09
CA ILE A 148 7.74 -10.66 -0.97
C ILE A 148 8.26 -9.69 -2.05
N ASN A 149 7.40 -8.78 -2.50
CA ASN A 149 7.69 -7.83 -3.57
C ASN A 149 6.93 -6.50 -3.35
N PRO A 150 7.58 -5.50 -2.72
CA PRO A 150 7.01 -4.17 -2.48
C PRO A 150 6.53 -3.43 -3.73
N GLU A 151 7.19 -3.63 -4.87
CA GLU A 151 6.85 -2.94 -6.12
C GLU A 151 5.50 -3.42 -6.65
N GLN A 152 5.32 -4.74 -6.71
CA GLN A 152 4.04 -5.34 -7.08
C GLN A 152 2.95 -5.07 -6.04
N GLY A 153 3.31 -5.03 -4.75
CA GLY A 153 2.40 -4.62 -3.68
C GLY A 153 1.88 -3.20 -3.88
N THR A 154 2.73 -2.28 -4.32
CA THR A 154 2.33 -0.89 -4.61
C THR A 154 1.35 -0.82 -5.77
N GLN A 155 1.58 -1.56 -6.85
CA GLN A 155 0.65 -1.65 -7.97
C GLN A 155 -0.69 -2.27 -7.55
N PHE A 156 -0.65 -3.28 -6.68
CA PHE A 156 -1.85 -3.90 -6.14
C PHE A 156 -2.63 -2.90 -5.26
N ALA A 157 -1.96 -2.16 -4.37
CA ALA A 157 -2.57 -1.11 -3.56
C ALA A 157 -3.28 -0.05 -4.41
N GLN A 158 -2.65 0.40 -5.51
CA GLN A 158 -3.25 1.35 -6.45
C GLN A 158 -4.55 0.80 -7.04
N LEU A 159 -4.58 -0.47 -7.48
CA LEU A 159 -5.79 -1.10 -8.02
C LEU A 159 -6.92 -1.20 -7.00
N LEU A 160 -6.62 -1.32 -5.71
CA LEU A 160 -7.64 -1.41 -4.67
C LEU A 160 -8.34 -0.06 -4.41
N VAL A 161 -7.70 1.06 -4.71
CA VAL A 161 -8.21 2.41 -4.38
C VAL A 161 -8.59 3.25 -5.61
N GLN A 162 -8.30 2.77 -6.82
CA GLN A 162 -8.51 3.53 -8.06
C GLN A 162 -9.99 3.64 -8.48
N ASP A 163 -10.83 2.68 -8.11
CA ASP A 163 -12.24 2.66 -8.52
C ASP A 163 -13.12 3.62 -7.70
N SER A 164 -14.27 3.98 -8.27
CA SER A 164 -15.27 4.85 -7.62
C SER A 164 -15.77 4.28 -6.29
N GLU A 165 -15.76 2.95 -6.17
CA GLU A 165 -15.99 2.21 -4.94
C GLU A 165 -14.67 1.52 -4.56
N PRO A 166 -13.93 2.05 -3.56
CA PRO A 166 -12.65 1.48 -3.17
C PRO A 166 -12.85 0.09 -2.56
N LEU A 167 -12.03 -0.86 -3.00
CA LEU A 167 -12.07 -2.26 -2.54
C LEU A 167 -11.41 -2.45 -1.18
N ALA A 168 -10.60 -1.48 -0.76
CA ALA A 168 -9.93 -1.45 0.53
C ALA A 168 -9.93 -0.04 1.10
N ASP A 169 -9.97 0.06 2.42
CA ASP A 169 -9.84 1.34 3.10
C ASP A 169 -8.42 1.91 2.91
N LEU A 170 -8.36 3.19 2.51
CA LEU A 170 -7.09 3.84 2.20
C LEU A 170 -6.18 3.93 3.44
N THR A 171 -6.74 4.11 4.64
CA THR A 171 -5.97 4.16 5.89
C THR A 171 -5.32 2.80 6.18
N GLN A 172 -6.08 1.71 6.02
CA GLN A 172 -5.54 0.35 6.19
C GLN A 172 -4.43 0.03 5.18
N VAL A 173 -4.57 0.49 3.94
CA VAL A 173 -3.52 0.33 2.92
C VAL A 173 -2.24 1.05 3.33
N VAL A 174 -2.35 2.30 3.82
CA VAL A 174 -1.20 3.06 4.35
C VAL A 174 -0.54 2.33 5.52
N ASP A 175 -1.33 1.80 6.47
CA ASP A 175 -0.80 1.07 7.62
C ASP A 175 0.07 -0.11 7.17
N VAL A 176 -0.34 -0.86 6.14
CA VAL A 176 0.46 -1.97 5.58
C VAL A 176 1.81 -1.51 5.01
N PHE A 177 1.87 -0.35 4.35
CA PHE A 177 3.16 0.19 3.89
C PHE A 177 4.08 0.54 5.06
N LEU A 178 3.52 1.16 6.11
CA LEU A 178 4.27 1.59 7.28
C LEU A 178 4.74 0.41 8.13
N GLU A 179 3.94 -0.65 8.26
CA GLU A 179 4.33 -1.91 8.91
C GLU A 179 5.61 -2.50 8.31
N GLN A 180 5.87 -2.27 7.01
CA GLN A 180 7.05 -2.76 6.29
C GLN A 180 8.15 -1.70 6.13
N ASN A 181 8.01 -0.52 6.76
CA ASN A 181 8.91 0.63 6.61
C ASN A 181 9.09 1.11 5.16
N LEU A 182 8.07 0.94 4.31
CA LEU A 182 8.09 1.30 2.88
C LEU A 182 7.68 2.76 2.65
N VAL A 183 8.35 3.71 3.33
CA VAL A 183 7.94 5.13 3.34
C VAL A 183 8.02 5.77 1.95
N GLN A 184 9.03 5.44 1.15
CA GLN A 184 9.18 5.98 -0.21
C GLN A 184 8.00 5.58 -1.11
N GLN A 185 7.65 4.29 -1.10
CA GLN A 185 6.55 3.74 -1.89
C GLN A 185 5.20 4.26 -1.38
N CYS A 186 5.03 4.33 -0.06
CA CYS A 186 3.84 4.91 0.57
C CYS A 186 3.64 6.37 0.16
N THR A 187 4.73 7.15 0.13
CA THR A 187 4.71 8.56 -0.28
C THR A 187 4.24 8.69 -1.72
N ALA A 188 4.83 7.94 -2.65
CA ALA A 188 4.43 7.96 -4.06
C ALA A 188 2.95 7.55 -4.24
N PHE A 189 2.52 6.52 -3.52
CA PHE A 189 1.13 6.07 -3.51
C PHE A 189 0.16 7.15 -3.00
N LEU A 190 0.46 7.75 -1.84
CA LEU A 190 -0.38 8.78 -1.24
C LEU A 190 -0.43 10.07 -2.06
N LEU A 191 0.67 10.46 -2.73
CA LEU A 191 0.68 11.63 -3.62
C LEU A 191 -0.31 11.48 -4.78
N ASP A 192 -0.46 10.28 -5.35
CA ASP A 192 -1.46 10.03 -6.39
C ASP A 192 -2.88 9.87 -5.82
N ALA A 193 -3.02 9.19 -4.68
CA ALA A 193 -4.32 8.96 -4.03
C ALA A 193 -4.96 10.27 -3.51
N LEU A 194 -4.15 11.19 -3.00
CA LEU A 194 -4.59 12.46 -2.40
C LEU A 194 -4.58 13.64 -3.38
N LYS A 195 -4.27 13.44 -4.66
CA LYS A 195 -4.10 14.52 -5.65
C LYS A 195 -5.29 15.48 -5.81
N ASN A 196 -6.48 15.06 -5.38
CA ASN A 196 -7.68 15.88 -5.41
C ASN A 196 -7.84 16.78 -4.16
N ASN A 197 -6.89 16.72 -3.23
CA ASN A 197 -6.81 17.54 -2.01
C ASN A 197 -8.16 17.69 -1.28
N ARG A 198 -8.81 16.56 -1.00
CA ARG A 198 -10.13 16.56 -0.36
C ARG A 198 -10.01 16.70 1.16
N GLU A 199 -10.97 17.40 1.76
CA GLU A 199 -11.01 17.68 3.20
C GLU A 199 -11.24 16.42 4.05
N ASP A 200 -12.05 15.47 3.56
CA ASP A 200 -12.32 14.18 4.20
C ASP A 200 -11.07 13.27 4.31
N GLN A 201 -10.00 13.63 3.60
CA GLN A 201 -8.71 12.94 3.62
C GLN A 201 -7.63 13.71 4.39
N GLY A 202 -7.99 14.75 5.14
CA GLY A 202 -7.05 15.60 5.88
C GLY A 202 -6.13 14.82 6.84
N HIS A 203 -6.64 13.78 7.50
CA HIS A 203 -5.83 12.92 8.36
C HIS A 203 -4.73 12.16 7.59
N LEU A 204 -5.00 11.76 6.35
CA LEU A 204 -4.01 11.11 5.49
C LEU A 204 -2.98 12.10 4.96
N GLN A 205 -3.38 13.36 4.71
CA GLN A 205 -2.43 14.43 4.39
C GLN A 205 -1.48 14.67 5.57
N THR A 206 -1.99 14.71 6.80
CA THR A 206 -1.17 14.81 8.02
C THR A 206 -0.20 13.64 8.12
N ARG A 207 -0.69 12.40 7.95
CA ARG A 207 0.16 11.19 8.01
C ARG A 207 1.25 11.18 6.92
N LEU A 208 0.93 11.61 5.71
CA LEU A 208 1.89 11.71 4.60
C LEU A 208 3.06 12.63 4.97
N LEU A 209 2.75 13.80 5.55
CA LEU A 209 3.77 14.76 5.98
C LEU A 209 4.53 14.24 7.20
N GLU A 210 3.84 13.69 8.20
CA GLU A 210 4.43 13.13 9.41
C GLU A 210 5.48 12.08 9.08
N MET A 211 5.13 11.05 8.30
CA MET A 211 6.06 9.96 7.99
C MET A 211 7.31 10.43 7.22
N ASN A 212 7.18 11.47 6.38
CA ASN A 212 8.31 12.04 5.65
C ASN A 212 9.16 12.98 6.53
N LEU A 213 8.55 13.71 7.47
CA LEU A 213 9.27 14.59 8.41
C LEU A 213 10.02 13.80 9.49
N MET A 214 9.54 12.62 9.86
CA MET A 214 10.15 11.80 10.90
C MET A 214 11.38 10.99 10.44
N GLN A 215 11.63 10.88 9.14
CA GLN A 215 12.72 10.06 8.61
C GLN A 215 13.66 10.89 7.72
N ALA A 216 14.94 10.96 8.05
CA ALA A 216 15.96 11.43 7.11
C ALA A 216 16.29 10.31 6.11
N PRO A 217 16.41 10.57 4.78
CA PRO A 217 16.45 11.87 4.09
C PRO A 217 15.08 12.39 3.57
N HIS A 218 13.96 11.76 3.95
CA HIS A 218 12.61 12.12 3.47
C HIS A 218 12.14 13.52 3.86
N VAL A 219 12.80 14.16 4.83
CA VAL A 219 12.56 15.56 5.19
C VAL A 219 12.56 16.49 3.96
N LYS A 220 13.43 16.25 2.96
CA LYS A 220 13.45 17.02 1.71
C LYS A 220 12.19 16.83 0.86
N VAL A 221 11.59 15.65 0.91
CA VAL A 221 10.33 15.36 0.21
C VAL A 221 9.19 16.09 0.89
N ALA A 222 9.13 16.07 2.23
CA ALA A 222 8.16 16.85 2.99
C ALA A 222 8.29 18.37 2.70
N ASP A 223 9.51 18.89 2.67
CA ASP A 223 9.77 20.30 2.32
C ASP A 223 9.28 20.65 0.91
N ALA A 224 9.49 19.76 -0.07
CA ALA A 224 9.00 19.92 -1.43
C ALA A 224 7.46 19.88 -1.51
N ILE A 225 6.81 18.99 -0.75
CA ILE A 225 5.33 18.91 -0.70
C ILE A 225 4.74 20.20 -0.12
N LEU A 226 5.32 20.69 0.98
CA LEU A 226 4.87 21.91 1.66
C LEU A 226 5.13 23.17 0.82
N SER A 227 6.31 23.29 0.21
CA SER A 227 6.65 24.47 -0.62
C SER A 227 5.80 24.58 -1.89
N ASN A 228 5.39 23.45 -2.47
CA ASN A 228 4.49 23.43 -3.62
C ASN A 228 3.00 23.58 -3.25
N ASN A 229 2.66 23.72 -1.96
CA ASN A 229 1.28 23.82 -1.47
C ASN A 229 0.36 22.71 -2.04
N MET A 230 0.86 21.47 -2.11
CA MET A 230 0.11 20.36 -2.71
C MET A 230 -1.15 19.98 -1.90
N PHE A 231 -1.17 20.28 -0.61
CA PHE A 231 -2.21 19.90 0.34
C PHE A 231 -2.57 21.07 1.26
N THR A 232 -3.80 21.10 1.78
CA THR A 232 -4.29 22.21 2.62
C THR A 232 -5.06 21.80 3.87
N HIS A 233 -5.45 20.53 4.00
CA HIS A 233 -6.37 20.05 5.03
C HIS A 233 -5.69 19.25 6.17
N TYR A 234 -4.35 19.23 6.21
CA TYR A 234 -3.60 18.58 7.28
C TYR A 234 -3.58 19.41 8.57
N ASP A 235 -3.20 18.77 9.68
CA ASP A 235 -3.06 19.38 11.00
C ASP A 235 -1.84 20.33 11.01
N ARG A 236 -2.08 21.63 10.76
CA ARG A 236 -1.01 22.63 10.64
C ARG A 236 -0.19 22.77 11.94
N PRO A 237 -0.78 22.90 13.15
CA PRO A 237 0.01 22.97 14.39
C PRO A 237 0.91 21.76 14.59
N TYR A 238 0.40 20.55 14.36
CA TYR A 238 1.20 19.34 14.51
C TYR A 238 2.36 19.27 13.50
N ILE A 239 2.09 19.58 12.22
CA ILE A 239 3.13 19.62 11.19
C ILE A 239 4.17 20.71 11.46
N ALA A 240 3.79 21.86 12.03
CA ALA A 240 4.74 22.91 12.43
C ALA A 240 5.80 22.37 13.40
N GLN A 241 5.37 21.63 14.43
CA GLN A 241 6.27 21.03 15.43
C GLN A 241 7.20 19.99 14.80
N LEU A 242 6.72 19.21 13.84
CA LEU A 242 7.55 18.25 13.12
C LEU A 242 8.56 18.93 12.21
N CYS A 243 8.18 20.02 11.52
CA CYS A 243 9.10 20.83 10.75
C CYS A 243 10.20 21.44 11.62
N GLU A 244 9.88 21.95 12.81
CA GLU A 244 10.87 22.44 13.79
C GLU A 244 11.86 21.33 14.16
N LYS A 245 11.36 20.15 14.56
CA LYS A 245 12.20 18.98 14.92
C LYS A 245 13.08 18.50 13.76
N ALA A 246 12.59 18.61 12.53
CA ALA A 246 13.31 18.24 11.32
C ALA A 246 14.31 19.33 10.84
N GLY A 247 14.38 20.48 11.51
CA GLY A 247 15.26 21.60 11.14
C GLY A 247 14.72 22.49 10.00
N LEU A 248 13.49 22.28 9.56
CA LEU A 248 12.82 23.09 8.53
C LEU A 248 12.15 24.32 9.15
N LEU A 249 12.97 25.23 9.70
CA LEU A 249 12.48 26.37 10.48
C LEU A 249 11.58 27.33 9.69
N GLN A 250 11.87 27.54 8.39
CA GLN A 250 11.00 28.35 7.52
C GLN A 250 9.61 27.73 7.39
N ARG A 251 9.54 26.42 7.14
CA ARG A 251 8.26 25.71 7.05
C ARG A 251 7.52 25.77 8.39
N ALA A 252 8.21 25.60 9.51
CA ALA A 252 7.60 25.70 10.83
C ALA A 252 6.96 27.08 11.06
N LEU A 253 7.66 28.18 10.74
CA LEU A 253 7.16 29.56 10.84
C LEU A 253 5.92 29.83 9.96
N GLU A 254 5.79 29.20 8.79
CA GLU A 254 4.59 29.33 7.95
C GLU A 254 3.34 28.63 8.52
N HIS A 255 3.53 27.75 9.49
CA HIS A 255 2.45 26.96 10.10
C HIS A 255 2.13 27.39 11.52
N TYR A 256 3.08 27.98 12.24
CA TYR A 256 2.81 28.57 13.54
C TYR A 256 1.85 29.75 13.43
N THR A 257 0.92 29.77 14.38
CA THR A 257 -0.03 30.86 14.58
C THR A 257 0.14 31.52 15.96
N ASP A 258 0.76 30.81 16.91
CA ASP A 258 1.06 31.32 18.24
C ASP A 258 2.34 32.17 18.23
N LEU A 259 2.23 33.42 18.72
CA LEU A 259 3.33 34.36 18.79
C LEU A 259 4.51 33.85 19.64
N TYR A 260 4.24 33.02 20.67
CA TYR A 260 5.29 32.42 21.49
C TYR A 260 6.19 31.50 20.65
N ASP A 261 5.58 30.62 19.85
CA ASP A 261 6.32 29.71 18.96
C ASP A 261 7.04 30.48 17.86
N ILE A 262 6.39 31.48 17.26
CA ILE A 262 7.02 32.34 16.23
C ILE A 262 8.27 33.02 16.80
N LYS A 263 8.17 33.65 17.99
CA LYS A 263 9.32 34.29 18.66
C LYS A 263 10.44 33.29 18.96
N ARG A 264 10.13 32.06 19.38
CA ARG A 264 11.12 31.02 19.64
C ARG A 264 11.92 30.68 18.38
N ILE A 265 11.28 30.63 17.21
CA ILE A 265 11.96 30.22 15.98
C ILE A 265 12.68 31.38 15.29
N VAL A 266 12.06 32.57 15.25
CA VAL A 266 12.53 33.71 14.46
C VAL A 266 13.90 34.25 14.90
N VAL A 267 14.31 33.96 16.13
CA VAL A 267 15.64 34.34 16.66
C VAL A 267 16.78 33.57 16.01
N HIS A 268 16.52 32.39 15.43
CA HIS A 268 17.51 31.55 14.76
C HIS A 268 17.79 32.00 13.32
N THR A 269 18.03 33.30 13.13
CA THR A 269 18.19 33.95 11.81
C THR A 269 19.26 33.34 10.91
N HIS A 270 20.36 32.85 11.48
CA HIS A 270 21.43 32.15 10.77
C HIS A 270 21.00 30.87 10.04
N LEU A 271 19.86 30.28 10.42
CA LEU A 271 19.28 29.09 9.80
C LEU A 271 18.14 29.44 8.82
N LEU A 272 17.81 30.72 8.68
CA LEU A 272 16.72 31.23 7.85
C LEU A 272 17.29 31.96 6.63
N ASN A 273 16.57 31.90 5.50
CA ASN A 273 16.93 32.71 4.35
C ASN A 273 16.57 34.18 4.64
N PRO A 274 17.53 35.13 4.52
CA PRO A 274 17.29 36.53 4.86
C PRO A 274 16.17 37.19 4.06
N GLU A 275 16.08 36.94 2.76
CA GLU A 275 15.07 37.52 1.87
C GLU A 275 13.68 36.97 2.21
N TRP A 276 13.58 35.66 2.39
CA TRP A 276 12.34 35.01 2.82
C TRP A 276 11.87 35.53 4.18
N LEU A 277 12.80 35.70 5.14
CA LEU A 277 12.46 36.19 6.47
C LEU A 277 11.91 37.61 6.40
N VAL A 278 12.53 38.48 5.60
CA VAL A 278 12.02 39.84 5.39
C VAL A 278 10.58 39.79 4.83
N ASP A 279 10.31 38.95 3.84
CA ASP A 279 8.96 38.81 3.28
C ASP A 279 7.94 38.20 4.25
N TYR A 280 8.37 37.28 5.11
CA TYR A 280 7.54 36.66 6.14
C TYR A 280 7.00 37.70 7.13
N PHE A 281 7.83 38.65 7.55
CA PHE A 281 7.40 39.73 8.45
C PHE A 281 6.31 40.62 7.86
N GLY A 282 6.19 40.71 6.53
CA GLY A 282 5.08 41.40 5.87
C GLY A 282 3.72 40.71 6.00
N ARG A 283 3.68 39.47 6.49
CA ARG A 283 2.44 38.71 6.76
C ARG A 283 1.98 38.81 8.21
N LEU A 284 2.86 39.26 9.11
CA LEU A 284 2.55 39.42 10.53
C LEU A 284 1.71 40.68 10.76
N SER A 285 0.95 40.69 11.85
CA SER A 285 0.36 41.94 12.33
C SER A 285 1.47 42.90 12.79
N VAL A 286 1.17 44.20 12.83
CA VAL A 286 2.16 45.21 13.24
C VAL A 286 2.65 44.96 14.67
N ASP A 287 1.75 44.56 15.57
CA ASP A 287 2.08 44.24 16.96
C ASP A 287 2.97 43.00 17.07
N ASP A 288 2.63 41.91 16.35
CA ASP A 288 3.43 40.68 16.32
C ASP A 288 4.81 40.93 15.72
N CYS A 289 4.88 41.76 14.67
CA CYS A 289 6.12 42.17 14.03
C CYS A 289 7.06 42.85 15.04
N ILE A 290 6.57 43.81 15.82
CA ILE A 290 7.38 44.52 16.84
C ILE A 290 7.87 43.55 17.91
N GLU A 291 6.99 42.68 18.41
CA GLU A 291 7.35 41.72 19.45
C GLU A 291 8.39 40.69 18.95
N CYS A 292 8.29 40.26 17.70
CA CYS A 292 9.30 39.43 17.05
C CYS A 292 10.63 40.16 16.85
N LEU A 293 10.63 41.42 16.37
CA LEU A 293 11.86 42.22 16.21
C LEU A 293 12.56 42.45 17.56
N LYS A 294 11.80 42.74 18.62
CA LYS A 294 12.33 42.84 20.00
C LYS A 294 12.98 41.53 20.44
N ALA A 295 12.31 40.39 20.23
CA ALA A 295 12.85 39.08 20.58
C ALA A 295 14.15 38.76 19.82
N MET A 296 14.21 39.09 18.52
CA MET A 296 15.42 38.94 17.70
C MET A 296 16.59 39.74 18.27
N LEU A 297 16.38 41.02 18.58
CA LEU A 297 17.43 41.86 19.16
C LEU A 297 17.87 41.35 20.53
N GLN A 298 16.93 40.95 21.39
CA GLN A 298 17.25 40.40 22.72
C GLN A 298 18.07 39.11 22.66
N ALA A 299 17.81 38.25 21.66
CA ALA A 299 18.52 36.98 21.53
C ALA A 299 19.97 37.15 21.07
N ASN A 300 20.21 37.94 20.02
CA ASN A 300 21.55 38.22 19.53
C ASN A 300 21.57 39.49 18.66
N ILE A 301 21.95 40.61 19.25
CA ILE A 301 22.00 41.91 18.57
C ILE A 301 22.95 41.88 17.38
N HIS A 302 24.19 41.42 17.58
CA HIS A 302 25.22 41.48 16.53
C HIS A 302 24.82 40.71 15.27
N GLN A 303 24.17 39.56 15.46
CA GLN A 303 23.70 38.74 14.35
C GLN A 303 22.42 39.28 13.72
N ASN A 304 21.47 39.77 14.52
CA ASN A 304 20.12 40.07 14.05
C ASN A 304 19.93 41.53 13.62
N LEU A 305 20.86 42.43 13.96
CA LEU A 305 20.71 43.86 13.71
C LEU A 305 20.48 44.20 12.23
N GLN A 306 21.26 43.60 11.32
CA GLN A 306 21.17 43.90 9.88
C GLN A 306 19.79 43.53 9.31
N ILE A 307 19.27 42.35 9.67
CA ILE A 307 17.98 41.89 9.17
C ILE A 307 16.82 42.66 9.81
N VAL A 308 16.92 43.02 11.09
CA VAL A 308 15.95 43.89 11.78
C VAL A 308 15.87 45.27 11.11
N ILE A 309 17.01 45.86 10.76
CA ILE A 309 17.04 47.14 10.03
C ILE A 309 16.40 46.98 8.65
N GLN A 310 16.69 45.89 7.93
CA GLN A 310 16.12 45.62 6.62
C GLN A 310 14.59 45.49 6.67
N ILE A 311 14.05 44.72 7.63
CA ILE A 311 12.60 44.58 7.86
C ILE A 311 11.97 45.93 8.20
N THR A 312 12.57 46.65 9.15
CA THR A 312 12.06 47.95 9.61
C THR A 312 12.03 48.96 8.46
N THR A 313 13.07 48.97 7.62
CA THR A 313 13.15 49.87 6.44
C THR A 313 12.09 49.50 5.40
N LYS A 314 11.88 48.21 5.13
CA LYS A 314 10.92 47.75 4.13
C LYS A 314 9.47 48.04 4.52
N TYR A 315 9.12 47.85 5.79
CA TYR A 315 7.74 47.98 6.28
C TYR A 315 7.50 49.25 7.11
N HIS A 316 8.39 50.26 7.03
CA HIS A 316 8.32 51.49 7.82
C HIS A 316 6.95 52.21 7.73
N ASP A 317 6.32 52.20 6.55
CA ASP A 317 5.01 52.82 6.31
C ASP A 317 3.85 52.17 7.09
N GLN A 318 4.02 50.93 7.54
CA GLN A 318 3.00 50.18 8.28
C GLN A 318 3.06 50.42 9.80
N PHE A 319 4.17 50.97 10.30
CA PHE A 319 4.33 51.24 11.73
C PHE A 319 3.79 52.63 12.09
N GLU A 320 2.96 52.70 13.13
CA GLU A 320 2.56 53.98 13.69
C GLU A 320 3.75 54.69 14.34
N THR A 321 3.71 56.04 14.39
CA THR A 321 4.81 56.87 14.91
C THR A 321 5.28 56.46 16.32
N LYS A 322 4.37 55.96 17.17
CA LYS A 322 4.69 55.50 18.53
C LYS A 322 5.54 54.23 18.54
N GLN A 323 5.15 53.24 17.73
CA GLN A 323 5.83 51.95 17.61
C GLN A 323 7.22 52.12 16.98
N PHE A 324 7.33 52.96 15.95
CA PHE A 324 8.61 53.32 15.35
C PHE A 324 9.54 54.04 16.33
N THR A 325 9.00 54.92 17.19
CA THR A 325 9.78 55.61 18.22
C THR A 325 10.30 54.63 19.27
N GLU A 326 9.51 53.63 19.67
CA GLU A 326 9.93 52.60 20.61
C GLU A 326 11.04 51.71 20.03
N LEU A 327 10.89 51.27 18.78
CA LEU A 327 11.87 50.45 18.08
C LEU A 327 13.16 51.23 17.80
N SER A 328 13.04 52.51 17.44
CA SER A 328 14.18 53.42 17.25
C SER A 328 14.94 53.66 18.56
N LYS A 329 14.24 53.90 19.68
CA LYS A 329 14.86 54.03 21.01
C LYS A 329 15.57 52.74 21.43
N LEU A 330 14.98 51.59 21.13
CA LEU A 330 15.58 50.29 21.40
C LEU A 330 16.89 50.12 20.59
N LEU A 331 16.85 50.38 19.29
CA LEU A 331 18.04 50.35 18.42
C LEU A 331 19.11 51.36 18.86
N GLU A 332 18.73 52.57 19.27
CA GLU A 332 19.64 53.59 19.81
C GLU A 332 20.29 53.14 21.13
N SER A 333 19.50 52.55 22.04
CA SER A 333 20.01 52.04 23.33
C SER A 333 21.09 50.97 23.13
N TYR A 334 20.99 50.17 22.05
CA TYR A 334 21.97 49.14 21.73
C TYR A 334 23.16 49.66 20.92
N LYS A 335 22.99 50.70 20.09
CA LYS A 335 24.13 51.40 19.44
C LYS A 335 25.08 51.99 20.48
N VAL A 336 24.56 52.51 21.59
CA VAL A 336 25.36 53.05 22.71
C VAL A 336 26.20 51.96 23.38
N VAL A 337 25.72 50.70 23.43
CA VAL A 337 26.46 49.57 24.01
C VAL A 337 27.59 49.08 23.09
N SER A 338 27.40 49.12 21.77
CA SER A 338 28.43 48.71 20.79
C SER A 338 29.56 49.72 20.56
N CYS A 339 29.46 50.93 21.13
CA CYS A 339 30.45 52.01 20.98
C CYS A 339 31.27 52.29 22.25
N ASN A 340 31.10 51.53 23.32
CA ASN A 340 32.03 51.57 24.46
C ASN A 340 33.08 50.45 24.28
N PRO A 341 34.36 50.80 24.04
CA PRO A 341 35.45 49.85 23.83
C PRO A 341 35.81 49.04 25.08
#